data_AF-A0A806C576-F1
#
_entry.id   AF-A0A806C576-F1
#
_cell.length_a   1.000
_cell.length_b   1.000
_cell.length_c   1.000
_cell.angle_alpha   90.00
_cell.angle_beta   90.00
_cell.angle_gamma   90.00
#
_symmetry.space_group_name_H-M   'P 1'
#
loop_
_entity.id
_entity.type
_entity.pdbx_description
1 polymer ?
#
loop_
_entity_poly.entity_id
_entity_poly.type
_entity_poly.pdbx_seq_one_letter_code
_entity_poly.pdbx_strand_id
1 'polypeptide(L)'
;MKVNKSLQIQSKYQHKLIALIATLEYINKNKKKYNQSDILYCFNSNLKRNGQKEVSIKTLQNYFYKLKKLNITANYYRHLDINMGTKIYYSLKRSKKDCYNLINQYFRNKKTERFQKRVNSYSKTNYNKKSNVKYEECLNNKYNKEEKENKRKIQINKFKLKKYAKKCNFSNNISSFIIDLNLRKETTIKLFKLISKEQYYFKKKTKYHSQKPLQHKRKNLISILRKTQINLINGGYDKEKLKIQIQNTYQKYKNNIKINIYNILLDQLDYQINKINLKFKIKEYLSKQKKLEYKKIFNNQYYNEIINLIESQNNHRNKCIN
;
A
#
# COMPACT_ATOMS: atom_id res chain seq x y z
N MET A 1 35.28 -4.64 -1.39
CA MET A 1 33.99 -4.34 -2.05
C MET A 1 32.89 -5.19 -1.42
N LYS A 2 31.97 -4.60 -0.64
CA LYS A 2 30.79 -5.31 -0.13
C LYS A 2 29.78 -5.42 -1.28
N VAL A 3 29.73 -6.59 -1.91
CA VAL A 3 28.68 -6.92 -2.89
C VAL A 3 27.35 -6.92 -2.13
N ASN A 4 26.57 -5.85 -2.31
CA ASN A 4 25.18 -5.82 -1.88
C ASN A 4 24.43 -6.93 -2.61
N LYS A 5 24.29 -8.07 -1.93
CA LYS A 5 23.49 -9.21 -2.36
C LYS A 5 22.06 -8.67 -2.53
N SER A 6 21.62 -8.50 -3.76
CA SER A 6 20.29 -8.01 -4.06
C SER A 6 19.27 -8.83 -3.25
N LEU A 7 18.42 -8.13 -2.49
CA LEU A 7 17.31 -8.74 -1.76
C LEU A 7 16.48 -9.52 -2.79
N GLN A 8 16.69 -10.83 -2.88
CA GLN A 8 15.89 -11.69 -3.73
C GLN A 8 14.45 -11.50 -3.28
N ILE A 9 13.63 -10.87 -4.14
CA ILE A 9 12.20 -10.70 -3.91
C ILE A 9 11.60 -12.11 -3.83
N GLN A 10 11.51 -12.63 -2.60
CA GLN A 10 10.88 -13.89 -2.30
C GLN A 10 9.37 -13.66 -2.43
N SER A 11 8.69 -14.61 -3.08
CA SER A 11 7.24 -14.47 -3.22
C SER A 11 6.59 -14.48 -1.84
N LYS A 12 5.53 -13.69 -1.63
CA LYS A 12 4.78 -13.67 -0.36
C LYS A 12 4.39 -15.07 0.12
N TYR A 13 4.08 -15.96 -0.83
CA TYR A 13 3.74 -17.36 -0.55
C TYR A 13 4.97 -18.21 -0.14
N GLN A 14 6.13 -18.01 -0.77
CA GLN A 14 7.39 -18.66 -0.38
C GLN A 14 7.80 -18.30 1.05
N HIS A 15 7.74 -17.01 1.42
CA HIS A 15 8.01 -16.56 2.79
C HIS A 15 7.10 -17.24 3.81
N LYS A 16 5.80 -17.36 3.51
CA LYS A 16 4.84 -18.04 4.38
C LYS A 16 5.17 -19.52 4.59
N LEU A 17 5.64 -20.23 3.56
CA LEU A 17 6.07 -21.63 3.71
C LEU A 17 7.36 -21.76 4.55
N ILE A 18 8.32 -20.85 4.38
CA ILE A 18 9.55 -20.81 5.19
C ILE A 18 9.23 -20.55 6.66
N ALA A 19 8.34 -19.59 6.93
CA ALA A 19 7.87 -19.30 8.27
C ALA A 19 7.12 -20.52 8.88
N LEU A 20 6.36 -21.26 8.08
CA LEU A 20 5.67 -22.46 8.52
C LEU A 20 6.64 -23.57 8.93
N ILE A 21 7.71 -23.81 8.17
CA ILE A 21 8.76 -24.77 8.54
C ILE A 21 9.41 -24.38 9.88
N ALA A 22 9.76 -23.09 10.06
CA ALA A 22 10.29 -22.62 11.35
C ALA A 22 9.31 -22.88 12.50
N THR A 23 8.02 -22.67 12.24
CA THR A 23 6.96 -22.86 13.23
C THR A 23 6.83 -24.33 13.61
N LEU A 24 6.89 -25.24 12.63
CA LEU A 24 6.88 -26.68 12.87
C LEU A 24 8.11 -27.14 13.67
N GLU A 25 9.31 -26.66 13.33
CA GLU A 25 10.53 -26.98 14.08
C GLU A 25 10.41 -26.52 15.55
N TYR A 26 9.93 -25.30 15.77
CA TYR A 26 9.73 -24.74 17.10
C TYR A 26 8.71 -25.56 17.91
N ILE A 27 7.56 -25.88 17.32
CA ILE A 27 6.52 -26.63 18.02
C ILE A 27 7.01 -28.05 18.33
N ASN A 28 7.69 -28.72 17.39
CA ASN A 28 8.23 -30.07 17.60
C ASN A 28 9.25 -30.12 18.75
N LYS A 29 10.00 -29.03 18.97
CA LYS A 29 10.97 -28.92 20.09
C LYS A 29 10.29 -28.64 21.43
N ASN A 30 9.22 -27.83 21.44
CA ASN A 30 8.66 -27.28 22.67
C ASN A 30 7.37 -27.96 23.15
N LYS A 31 6.64 -28.65 22.27
CA LYS A 31 5.37 -29.32 22.61
C LYS A 31 5.49 -30.81 22.32
N LYS A 32 5.27 -31.63 23.35
CA LYS A 32 5.16 -33.10 23.20
C LYS A 32 3.93 -33.50 22.38
N LYS A 33 2.83 -32.73 22.49
CA LYS A 33 1.54 -32.97 21.80
C LYS A 33 0.94 -31.64 21.37
N TYR A 34 0.39 -31.57 20.16
CA TYR A 34 -0.26 -30.38 19.61
C TYR A 34 -1.26 -30.76 18.50
N ASN A 35 -2.15 -29.82 18.15
CA ASN A 35 -3.10 -29.97 17.05
C ASN A 35 -2.90 -28.87 15.98
N GLN A 36 -3.69 -28.87 14.90
CA GLN A 36 -3.55 -27.85 13.84
C GLN A 36 -3.86 -26.42 14.33
N SER A 37 -4.73 -26.26 15.34
CA SER A 37 -5.06 -24.95 15.92
C SER A 37 -3.88 -24.38 16.70
N ASP A 38 -3.13 -25.21 17.43
CA ASP A 38 -1.86 -24.81 18.07
C ASP A 38 -0.86 -24.30 17.05
N ILE A 39 -0.72 -25.01 15.93
CA ILE A 39 0.20 -24.60 14.86
C ILE A 39 -0.27 -23.30 14.23
N LEU A 40 -1.57 -23.15 14.00
CA LEU A 40 -2.16 -21.94 13.45
C LEU A 40 -1.89 -20.74 14.35
N TYR A 41 -2.07 -20.89 15.66
CA TYR A 41 -1.79 -19.85 16.64
C TYR A 41 -0.33 -19.39 16.55
N CYS A 42 0.63 -20.30 16.70
CA CYS A 42 2.05 -19.96 16.64
C CYS A 42 2.45 -19.37 15.28
N PHE A 43 1.91 -19.92 14.19
CA PHE A 43 2.19 -19.45 12.84
C PHE A 43 1.67 -18.03 12.64
N ASN A 44 0.43 -17.73 13.05
CA ASN A 44 -0.14 -16.39 12.95
C ASN A 44 0.59 -15.38 13.85
N SER A 45 1.02 -15.77 15.05
CA SER A 45 1.89 -14.92 15.88
C SER A 45 3.19 -14.55 15.16
N ASN A 46 3.83 -15.52 14.48
CA ASN A 46 5.03 -15.28 13.66
C ASN A 46 4.74 -14.38 12.45
N LEU A 47 3.60 -14.54 11.79
CA LEU A 47 3.18 -13.67 10.69
C LEU A 47 2.96 -12.23 11.17
N LYS A 48 2.30 -12.04 12.31
CA LYS A 48 2.01 -10.73 12.90
C LYS A 48 3.29 -9.97 13.27
N ARG A 49 4.26 -10.66 13.89
CA ARG A 49 5.60 -10.10 14.18
C ARG A 49 6.33 -9.63 12.93
N ASN A 50 6.12 -10.31 11.80
CA ASN A 50 6.69 -9.97 10.50
C ASN A 50 5.82 -8.99 9.67
N GLY A 51 4.80 -8.37 10.26
CA GLY A 51 3.91 -7.43 9.56
C GLY A 51 3.02 -8.07 8.47
N GLN A 52 2.85 -9.40 8.50
CA GLN A 52 2.03 -10.13 7.53
C GLN A 52 0.63 -10.40 8.08
N LYS A 53 -0.36 -10.40 7.18
CA LYS A 53 -1.74 -10.79 7.51
C LYS A 53 -1.81 -12.25 7.94
N GLU A 54 -2.50 -12.47 9.03
CA GLU A 54 -2.91 -13.77 9.58
C GLU A 54 -3.64 -14.60 8.53
N VAL A 55 -3.61 -15.92 8.71
CA VAL A 55 -4.24 -16.88 7.81
C VAL A 55 -5.30 -17.69 8.54
N SER A 56 -6.27 -18.20 7.79
CA SER A 56 -7.26 -19.15 8.28
C SER A 56 -6.70 -20.58 8.33
N ILE A 57 -7.35 -21.45 9.11
CA ILE A 57 -7.02 -22.89 9.20
C ILE A 57 -7.00 -23.57 7.82
N LYS A 58 -7.98 -23.27 6.96
CA LYS A 58 -8.06 -23.77 5.58
C LYS A 58 -6.84 -23.36 4.74
N THR A 59 -6.34 -22.15 4.96
CA THR A 59 -5.14 -21.65 4.28
C THR A 59 -3.88 -22.35 4.80
N LEU A 60 -3.79 -22.59 6.12
CA LEU A 60 -2.70 -23.34 6.73
C LEU A 60 -2.64 -24.79 6.19
N GLN A 61 -3.79 -25.45 6.07
CA GLN A 61 -3.89 -26.80 5.50
C GLN A 61 -3.39 -26.85 4.04
N ASN A 62 -3.70 -25.83 3.23
CA ASN A 62 -3.16 -25.72 1.87
C ASN A 62 -1.62 -25.59 1.86
N TYR A 63 -1.05 -24.95 2.89
CA TYR A 63 0.41 -24.89 3.05
C TYR A 63 0.97 -26.26 3.46
N PHE A 64 0.35 -26.98 4.39
CA PHE A 64 0.78 -28.35 4.72
C PHE A 64 0.70 -29.30 3.52
N TYR A 65 -0.37 -29.23 2.73
CA TYR A 65 -0.48 -30.00 1.49
C TYR A 65 0.68 -29.70 0.55
N LYS A 66 1.06 -28.42 0.46
CA LYS A 66 2.20 -28.00 -0.36
C LYS A 66 3.52 -28.55 0.17
N LEU A 67 3.74 -28.52 1.49
CA LEU A 67 4.94 -29.08 2.11
C LEU A 67 5.03 -30.61 1.88
N LYS A 68 3.90 -31.33 1.99
CA LYS A 68 3.83 -32.76 1.65
C LYS A 68 4.21 -33.02 0.20
N LYS A 69 3.63 -32.27 -0.74
CA LYS A 69 3.91 -32.40 -2.18
C LYS A 69 5.37 -32.13 -2.54
N LEU A 70 6.07 -31.33 -1.72
CA LEU A 70 7.50 -31.06 -1.86
C LEU A 70 8.38 -32.05 -1.05
N ASN A 71 7.78 -33.09 -0.48
CA ASN A 71 8.45 -34.08 0.39
C ASN A 71 9.20 -33.43 1.57
N ILE A 72 8.69 -32.31 2.10
CA ILE A 72 9.30 -31.60 3.24
C ILE A 72 8.81 -32.19 4.57
N THR A 73 7.52 -32.49 4.67
CA THR A 73 6.92 -33.15 5.83
C THR A 73 6.64 -34.61 5.53
N ALA A 74 6.79 -35.49 6.53
CA ALA A 74 6.44 -36.90 6.38
C ALA A 74 4.91 -37.09 6.31
N ASN A 75 4.20 -36.33 7.15
CA ASN A 75 2.77 -36.52 7.38
C ASN A 75 1.97 -35.33 6.85
N TYR A 76 0.75 -35.62 6.38
CA TYR A 76 -0.25 -34.62 6.03
C TYR A 76 -1.64 -35.17 6.30
N TYR A 77 -2.37 -34.48 7.18
CA TYR A 77 -3.75 -34.78 7.49
C TYR A 77 -4.64 -33.75 6.79
N ARG A 78 -5.40 -34.23 5.80
CA ARG A 78 -6.43 -33.47 5.09
C ARG A 78 -7.72 -33.59 5.91
N HIS A 79 -8.35 -32.49 6.31
CA HIS A 79 -9.63 -32.60 6.99
C HIS A 79 -10.81 -32.49 6.03
N LEU A 80 -11.69 -33.48 6.10
CA LEU A 80 -13.12 -33.30 6.31
C LEU A 80 -13.76 -34.29 7.34
N ASP A 81 -13.05 -35.31 7.89
CA ASP A 81 -13.65 -36.24 8.87
C ASP A 81 -12.94 -36.36 10.25
N ILE A 82 -13.74 -36.82 11.23
CA ILE A 82 -13.59 -37.32 12.65
C ILE A 82 -12.56 -36.66 13.59
N ASN A 83 -11.49 -36.09 13.07
CA ASN A 83 -10.26 -35.84 13.81
C ASN A 83 -10.00 -34.37 14.14
N MET A 84 -11.03 -33.51 14.09
CA MET A 84 -10.98 -32.07 14.42
C MET A 84 -10.63 -31.87 15.91
N GLY A 85 -9.35 -31.96 16.25
CA GLY A 85 -8.87 -31.92 17.65
C GLY A 85 -7.98 -33.09 18.05
N THR A 86 -7.82 -34.10 17.19
CA THR A 86 -6.85 -35.17 17.44
C THR A 86 -5.42 -34.67 17.38
N LYS A 87 -4.57 -35.33 18.18
CA LYS A 87 -3.16 -35.04 18.32
C LYS A 87 -2.46 -35.35 17.00
N ILE A 88 -1.76 -34.38 16.43
CA ILE A 88 -1.09 -34.53 15.13
C ILE A 88 0.38 -34.18 15.27
N TYR A 89 1.25 -35.03 14.72
CA TYR A 89 2.69 -34.77 14.64
C TYR A 89 3.12 -34.55 13.19
N TYR A 90 3.49 -33.30 12.86
CA TYR A 90 4.09 -32.93 11.58
C TYR A 90 5.62 -32.96 11.69
N SER A 91 6.22 -34.12 11.43
CA SER A 91 7.68 -34.25 11.35
C SER A 91 8.23 -33.67 10.05
N LEU A 92 9.28 -32.86 10.17
CA LEU A 92 10.12 -32.46 9.04
C LEU A 92 11.02 -33.65 8.67
N LYS A 93 11.10 -34.00 7.38
CA LYS A 93 11.93 -35.12 6.92
C LYS A 93 13.44 -34.84 7.00
N ARG A 94 13.83 -33.57 7.03
CA ARG A 94 15.22 -33.11 7.01
C ARG A 94 15.40 -31.95 7.98
N SER A 95 16.65 -31.51 8.14
CA SER A 95 16.95 -30.31 8.92
C SER A 95 16.21 -29.08 8.38
N LYS A 96 15.92 -28.09 9.24
CA LYS A 96 15.28 -26.83 8.82
C LYS A 96 16.03 -26.19 7.63
N LYS A 97 17.36 -26.20 7.67
CA LYS A 97 18.22 -25.60 6.65
C LYS A 97 18.01 -26.27 5.30
N ASP A 98 17.91 -27.59 5.28
CA ASP A 98 17.68 -28.34 4.04
C ASP A 98 16.26 -28.12 3.51
N CYS A 99 15.27 -28.07 4.40
CA CYS A 99 13.90 -27.74 4.01
C CYS A 99 13.81 -26.33 3.39
N TYR A 100 14.55 -25.35 3.91
CA TYR A 100 14.65 -24.02 3.31
C TYR A 100 15.27 -24.04 1.93
N ASN A 101 16.35 -24.79 1.76
CA ASN A 101 17.01 -24.95 0.46
C ASN A 101 16.08 -25.58 -0.57
N LEU A 102 15.35 -26.65 -0.20
CA LEU A 102 14.36 -27.31 -1.06
C LEU A 102 13.25 -26.36 -1.51
N ILE A 103 12.69 -25.56 -0.58
CA ILE A 103 11.70 -24.54 -0.94
C ILE A 103 12.29 -23.53 -1.92
N ASN A 104 13.46 -22.99 -1.60
CA ASN A 104 14.09 -21.97 -2.42
C ASN A 104 14.38 -22.48 -3.83
N GLN A 105 14.88 -23.71 -3.95
CA GLN A 105 15.12 -24.39 -5.23
C GLN A 105 13.82 -24.58 -6.00
N TYR A 106 12.75 -25.06 -5.36
CA TYR A 106 11.43 -25.23 -5.99
C TYR A 106 10.92 -23.92 -6.61
N PHE A 107 10.98 -22.80 -5.88
CA PHE A 107 10.52 -21.51 -6.41
C PHE A 107 11.43 -20.93 -7.49
N ARG A 108 12.74 -21.22 -7.45
CA ARG A 108 13.67 -20.87 -8.54
C ARG A 108 13.34 -21.64 -9.81
N ASN A 109 13.23 -22.97 -9.73
CA ASN A 109 12.88 -23.81 -10.88
C ASN A 109 11.55 -23.39 -11.52
N LYS A 110 10.53 -23.12 -10.70
CA LYS A 110 9.23 -22.64 -11.18
C LYS A 110 9.31 -21.28 -11.90
N LYS A 111 10.21 -20.38 -11.50
CA LYS A 111 10.44 -19.12 -12.21
C LYS A 111 11.10 -19.39 -13.57
N THR A 112 12.09 -20.27 -13.62
CA THR A 112 12.79 -20.69 -14.84
C THR A 112 11.83 -21.36 -15.84
N GLU A 113 11.02 -22.33 -15.38
CA GLU A 113 10.00 -22.99 -16.21
C GLU A 113 9.02 -21.99 -16.82
N ARG A 114 8.55 -21.01 -16.06
CA ARG A 114 7.64 -19.96 -16.57
C ARG A 114 8.31 -19.07 -17.60
N PHE A 115 9.61 -18.80 -17.45
CA PHE A 115 10.38 -18.07 -18.45
C PHE A 115 10.51 -18.89 -19.73
N GLN A 116 10.94 -20.15 -19.64
CA GLN A 116 11.05 -21.06 -20.77
C GLN A 116 9.72 -21.24 -21.51
N LYS A 117 8.59 -21.41 -20.78
CA LYS A 117 7.26 -21.47 -21.39
C LYS A 117 6.92 -20.22 -22.21
N ARG A 118 7.30 -19.03 -21.74
CA ARG A 118 7.11 -17.79 -22.50
C ARG A 118 7.98 -17.76 -23.74
N VAL A 119 9.26 -18.09 -23.62
CA VAL A 119 10.20 -18.16 -24.76
C VAL A 119 9.67 -19.13 -25.82
N ASN A 120 9.30 -20.35 -25.42
CA ASN A 120 8.77 -21.37 -26.32
C ASN A 120 7.46 -20.93 -26.97
N SER A 121 6.57 -20.23 -26.25
CA SER A 121 5.34 -19.69 -26.84
C SER A 121 5.63 -18.67 -27.93
N TYR A 122 6.60 -17.77 -27.73
CA TYR A 122 7.02 -16.81 -28.76
C TYR A 122 7.63 -17.50 -29.97
N SER A 123 8.50 -18.50 -29.74
CA SER A 123 9.09 -19.30 -30.83
C SER A 123 7.99 -19.98 -31.64
N LYS A 124 7.04 -20.67 -30.99
CA LYS A 124 5.94 -21.38 -31.67
C LYS A 124 5.03 -20.45 -32.47
N THR A 125 4.75 -19.24 -31.98
CA THR A 125 3.98 -18.23 -32.74
C THR A 125 4.73 -17.65 -33.94
N ASN A 126 6.07 -17.65 -33.91
CA ASN A 126 6.89 -17.15 -35.03
C ASN A 126 7.09 -18.21 -36.11
N TYR A 127 7.21 -19.50 -35.74
CA TYR A 127 7.30 -20.60 -36.70
C TYR A 127 5.96 -20.84 -37.42
N ASN A 128 4.83 -20.76 -36.73
CA ASN A 128 3.50 -20.91 -37.35
C ASN A 128 3.08 -19.73 -38.24
N LYS A 129 3.83 -18.62 -38.25
CA LYS A 129 3.65 -17.50 -39.19
C LYS A 129 4.50 -17.62 -40.45
N LYS A 130 5.33 -18.67 -40.57
CA LYS A 130 6.11 -18.99 -41.78
C LYS A 130 5.44 -20.11 -42.59
N SER A 131 4.16 -19.96 -42.91
CA SER A 131 3.49 -20.78 -43.92
C SER A 131 2.68 -19.89 -44.86
N ASN A 132 3.01 -20.02 -46.15
CA ASN A 132 2.42 -19.40 -47.34
C ASN A 132 2.91 -18.01 -47.77
N VAL A 133 4.22 -17.82 -47.85
CA VAL A 133 4.76 -16.97 -48.92
C VAL A 133 5.81 -17.81 -49.64
N LYS A 134 5.45 -18.27 -50.85
CA LYS A 134 6.38 -18.88 -51.80
C LYS A 134 7.61 -17.97 -51.91
N TYR A 135 8.78 -18.58 -52.02
CA TYR A 135 10.02 -17.91 -52.36
C TYR A 135 9.87 -17.26 -53.75
N GLU A 136 9.24 -16.10 -53.82
CA GLU A 136 9.41 -15.16 -54.92
C GLU A 136 10.49 -14.18 -54.48
N GLU A 137 11.60 -14.24 -55.21
CA GLU A 137 12.75 -13.38 -55.08
C GLU A 137 12.32 -11.92 -54.95
N CYS A 138 12.49 -11.34 -53.76
CA CYS A 138 12.22 -9.93 -53.57
C CYS A 138 13.38 -9.10 -54.11
N LEU A 139 13.25 -8.61 -55.34
CA LEU A 139 13.99 -7.45 -55.83
C LEU A 139 13.60 -6.22 -54.97
N ASN A 140 14.26 -6.04 -53.83
CA ASN A 140 13.99 -4.94 -52.90
C ASN A 140 14.71 -3.66 -53.35
N ASN A 141 13.98 -2.78 -54.04
CA ASN A 141 14.43 -1.40 -54.28
C ASN A 141 14.58 -0.62 -52.95
N LYS A 142 15.74 0.03 -52.78
CA LYS A 142 16.25 0.67 -51.54
C LYS A 142 15.29 1.72 -50.95
N TYR A 143 14.57 2.46 -51.78
CA TYR A 143 13.62 3.51 -51.39
C TYR A 143 12.39 2.98 -50.61
N ASN A 144 11.89 1.78 -50.93
CA ASN A 144 10.72 1.20 -50.24
C ASN A 144 11.03 0.74 -48.80
N LYS A 145 12.31 0.59 -48.44
CA LYS A 145 12.72 0.11 -47.10
C LYS A 145 12.68 1.24 -46.06
N GLU A 146 13.10 2.44 -46.46
CA GLU A 146 13.19 3.62 -45.59
C GLU A 146 11.80 4.17 -45.24
N GLU A 147 10.87 4.19 -46.19
CA GLU A 147 9.49 4.61 -45.95
C GLU A 147 8.75 3.63 -45.00
N LYS A 148 8.98 2.31 -45.17
CA LYS A 148 8.44 1.27 -44.28
C LYS A 148 9.03 1.38 -42.87
N GLU A 149 10.31 1.68 -42.74
CA GLU A 149 10.96 1.90 -41.44
C GLU A 149 10.43 3.14 -40.73
N ASN A 150 10.24 4.26 -41.45
CA ASN A 150 9.66 5.48 -40.90
C ASN A 150 8.21 5.26 -40.43
N LYS A 151 7.37 4.58 -41.23
CA LYS A 151 6.01 4.19 -40.83
C LYS A 151 6.01 3.32 -39.58
N ARG A 152 6.93 2.34 -39.48
CA ARG A 152 7.10 1.51 -38.28
C ARG A 152 7.50 2.33 -37.05
N LYS A 153 8.44 3.27 -37.20
CA LYS A 153 8.93 4.14 -36.11
C LYS A 153 7.82 5.03 -35.56
N ILE A 154 6.98 5.58 -36.43
CA ILE A 154 5.80 6.38 -36.08
C ILE A 154 4.79 5.51 -35.31
N GLN A 155 4.46 4.32 -35.81
CA GLN A 155 3.56 3.40 -35.13
C GLN A 155 4.08 3.00 -33.73
N ILE A 156 5.35 2.64 -33.62
CA ILE A 156 6.00 2.29 -32.34
C ILE A 156 5.91 3.46 -31.35
N ASN A 157 6.14 4.70 -31.81
CA ASN A 157 6.01 5.88 -30.97
C ASN A 157 4.55 6.12 -30.52
N LYS A 158 3.58 5.96 -31.41
CA LYS A 158 2.14 6.06 -31.09
C LYS A 158 1.74 5.01 -30.04
N PHE A 159 2.23 3.77 -30.15
CA PHE A 159 2.01 2.72 -29.15
C PHE A 159 2.64 3.04 -27.78
N LYS A 160 3.86 3.59 -27.76
CA LYS A 160 4.53 4.02 -26.52
C LYS A 160 3.75 5.13 -25.81
N LEU A 161 3.22 6.10 -26.57
CA LEU A 161 2.38 7.17 -26.03
C LEU A 161 1.04 6.65 -25.51
N LYS A 162 0.36 5.74 -26.23
CA LYS A 162 -0.86 5.06 -25.74
C LYS A 162 -0.61 4.33 -24.42
N LYS A 163 0.52 3.64 -24.29
CA LYS A 163 0.89 2.94 -23.04
C LYS A 163 1.15 3.92 -21.90
N TYR A 164 1.75 5.07 -22.18
CA TYR A 164 1.99 6.11 -21.19
C TYR A 164 0.67 6.78 -20.73
N ALA A 165 -0.21 7.13 -21.67
CA ALA A 165 -1.53 7.71 -21.37
C ALA A 165 -2.36 6.80 -20.46
N LYS A 166 -2.36 5.48 -20.70
CA LYS A 166 -3.01 4.50 -19.83
C LYS A 166 -2.47 4.50 -18.40
N LYS A 167 -1.17 4.76 -18.19
CA LYS A 167 -0.58 4.87 -16.84
C LYS A 167 -1.05 6.13 -16.11
N CYS A 168 -1.42 7.18 -16.84
CA CYS A 168 -1.93 8.43 -16.28
C CYS A 168 -3.42 8.37 -15.87
N ASN A 169 -4.10 7.24 -16.08
CA ASN A 169 -5.53 7.03 -15.78
C ASN A 169 -6.48 8.06 -16.43
N PHE A 170 -6.12 8.62 -17.58
CA PHE A 170 -7.01 9.48 -18.35
C PHE A 170 -8.15 8.70 -19.01
N SER A 171 -9.25 9.38 -19.31
CA SER A 171 -10.28 8.81 -20.18
C SER A 171 -9.70 8.53 -21.57
N ASN A 172 -10.24 7.52 -22.24
CA ASN A 172 -9.77 7.14 -23.57
C ASN A 172 -9.88 8.29 -24.57
N ASN A 173 -10.93 9.12 -24.45
CA ASN A 173 -11.19 10.26 -25.35
C ASN A 173 -10.13 11.38 -25.21
N ILE A 174 -9.73 11.71 -23.97
CA ILE A 174 -8.67 12.70 -23.73
C ILE A 174 -7.32 12.15 -24.20
N SER A 175 -7.08 10.86 -23.96
CA SER A 175 -5.86 10.18 -24.36
C SER A 175 -5.71 10.12 -25.89
N SER A 176 -6.79 9.81 -26.63
CA SER A 176 -6.78 9.80 -28.09
C SER A 176 -6.55 11.21 -28.63
N PHE A 177 -7.29 12.19 -28.13
CA PHE A 177 -7.15 13.59 -28.54
C PHE A 177 -5.70 14.08 -28.44
N ILE A 178 -5.04 13.87 -27.29
CA ILE A 178 -3.64 14.31 -27.09
C ILE A 178 -2.66 13.60 -28.02
N ILE A 179 -2.91 12.33 -28.34
CA ILE A 179 -2.04 11.53 -29.21
C ILE A 179 -2.23 11.92 -30.68
N ASP A 180 -3.44 12.29 -31.07
CA ASP A 180 -3.77 12.64 -32.45
C ASP A 180 -3.34 14.09 -32.81
N LEU A 181 -2.91 14.90 -31.83
CA LEU A 181 -2.21 16.18 -32.05
C LEU A 181 -0.83 16.03 -32.74
N ASN A 182 -0.33 14.80 -32.92
CA ASN A 182 0.93 14.49 -33.64
C ASN A 182 2.17 15.28 -33.18
N LEU A 183 2.18 15.74 -31.93
CA LEU A 183 3.31 16.46 -31.33
C LEU A 183 4.55 15.56 -31.18
N ARG A 184 5.73 16.19 -31.05
CA ARG A 184 6.96 15.50 -30.64
C ARG A 184 6.71 14.72 -29.35
N LYS A 185 7.17 13.47 -29.30
CA LYS A 185 6.95 12.53 -28.19
C LYS A 185 7.22 13.12 -26.81
N GLU A 186 8.30 13.88 -26.66
CA GLU A 186 8.68 14.50 -25.40
C GLU A 186 7.69 15.58 -24.97
N THR A 187 7.23 16.39 -25.92
CA THR A 187 6.21 17.41 -25.74
C THR A 187 4.88 16.79 -25.33
N THR A 188 4.48 15.69 -25.98
CA THR A 188 3.28 14.93 -25.62
C THR A 188 3.36 14.37 -24.19
N ILE A 189 4.53 13.86 -23.78
CA ILE A 189 4.74 13.35 -22.42
C ILE A 189 4.69 14.48 -21.39
N LYS A 190 5.28 15.65 -21.69
CA LYS A 190 5.18 16.85 -20.82
C LYS A 190 3.72 17.29 -20.67
N LEU A 191 2.97 17.31 -21.77
CA LEU A 191 1.53 17.65 -21.77
C LEU A 191 0.72 16.67 -20.91
N PHE A 192 0.95 15.35 -21.05
CA PHE A 192 0.32 14.36 -20.18
C PHE A 192 0.63 14.60 -18.69
N LYS A 193 1.88 14.93 -18.34
CA LYS A 193 2.25 15.24 -16.94
C LYS A 193 1.51 16.46 -16.39
N LEU A 194 1.40 17.53 -17.19
CA LEU A 194 0.68 18.75 -16.80
C LEU A 194 -0.80 18.46 -16.53
N ILE A 195 -1.48 17.79 -17.45
CA ILE A 195 -2.91 17.45 -17.32
C ILE A 195 -3.16 16.53 -16.11
N SER A 196 -2.26 15.56 -15.85
CA SER A 196 -2.37 14.70 -14.66
C SER A 196 -2.26 15.50 -13.37
N LYS A 197 -1.38 16.51 -13.33
CA LYS A 197 -1.18 17.38 -12.18
C LYS A 197 -2.43 18.24 -11.94
N GLU A 198 -3.00 18.82 -12.99
CA GLU A 198 -4.25 19.60 -12.91
C GLU A 198 -5.43 18.76 -12.42
N GLN A 199 -5.65 17.57 -13.01
CA GLN A 199 -6.74 16.67 -12.57
C GLN A 199 -6.63 16.29 -11.09
N TYR A 200 -5.41 16.08 -10.59
CA TYR A 200 -5.18 15.81 -9.17
C TYR A 200 -5.59 16.99 -8.28
N TYR A 201 -5.23 18.22 -8.65
CA TYR A 201 -5.64 19.43 -7.90
C TYR A 201 -7.16 19.62 -7.94
N PHE A 202 -7.80 19.45 -9.10
CA PHE A 202 -9.26 19.52 -9.24
C PHE A 202 -9.98 18.48 -8.37
N LYS A 203 -9.55 17.21 -8.40
CA LYS A 203 -10.15 16.12 -7.61
C LYS A 203 -9.98 16.33 -6.10
N LYS A 204 -8.87 16.95 -5.69
CA LYS A 204 -8.65 17.38 -4.30
C LYS A 204 -9.62 18.50 -3.91
N LYS A 205 -9.84 19.49 -4.79
CA LYS A 205 -10.77 20.63 -4.57
C LYS A 205 -12.23 20.18 -4.47
N THR A 206 -12.69 19.26 -5.32
CA THR A 206 -14.07 18.74 -5.29
C THR A 206 -14.37 17.87 -4.06
N LYS A 207 -13.39 17.10 -3.55
CA LYS A 207 -13.51 16.35 -2.29
C LYS A 207 -13.72 17.26 -1.06
N TYR A 208 -13.35 18.54 -1.14
CA TYR A 208 -13.66 19.52 -0.10
C TYR A 208 -15.08 20.09 -0.18
N HIS A 209 -15.77 19.98 -1.32
CA HIS A 209 -17.14 20.47 -1.50
C HIS A 209 -18.23 19.47 -1.07
N SER A 210 -17.91 18.21 -0.81
CA SER A 210 -18.84 17.20 -0.27
C SER A 210 -19.15 17.37 1.23
N GLN A 211 -19.14 18.61 1.75
CA GLN A 211 -19.46 18.95 3.14
C GLN A 211 -20.99 19.07 3.42
N LYS A 212 -21.83 18.98 2.38
CA LYS A 212 -23.30 19.05 2.50
C LYS A 212 -23.90 18.06 3.54
N PRO A 213 -23.44 16.79 3.66
CA PRO A 213 -23.98 15.86 4.68
C PRO A 213 -23.64 16.27 6.11
N LEU A 214 -22.50 16.92 6.32
CA LEU A 214 -22.02 17.29 7.65
C LEU A 214 -22.74 18.52 8.20
N GLN A 215 -23.14 19.44 7.32
CA GLN A 215 -23.94 20.61 7.69
C GLN A 215 -25.33 20.21 8.18
N HIS A 216 -25.99 19.25 7.52
CA HIS A 216 -27.29 18.75 7.96
C HIS A 216 -27.20 18.04 9.32
N LYS A 217 -26.19 17.19 9.53
CA LYS A 217 -25.96 16.53 10.82
C LYS A 217 -25.70 17.54 11.95
N ARG A 218 -24.97 18.63 11.67
CA ARG A 218 -24.77 19.74 12.63
C ARG A 218 -26.07 20.46 12.95
N LYS A 219 -26.90 20.77 11.95
CA LYS A 219 -28.21 21.39 12.16
C LYS A 219 -29.13 20.51 13.03
N ASN A 220 -29.15 19.21 12.79
CA ASN A 220 -29.92 18.25 13.60
C ASN A 220 -29.38 18.17 15.04
N LEU A 221 -28.06 18.18 15.23
CA LEU A 221 -27.48 18.16 16.56
C LEU A 221 -27.84 19.44 17.35
N ILE A 222 -27.78 20.61 16.70
CA ILE A 222 -28.16 21.89 17.31
C ILE A 222 -29.64 21.89 17.69
N SER A 223 -30.52 21.32 16.86
CA SER A 223 -31.95 21.25 17.18
C SER A 223 -32.23 20.31 18.36
N ILE A 224 -31.56 19.15 18.41
CA ILE A 224 -31.65 18.22 19.55
C ILE A 224 -31.17 18.91 20.83
N LEU A 225 -30.00 19.54 20.80
CA LEU A 225 -29.42 20.22 21.96
C LEU A 225 -30.35 21.32 22.52
N ARG A 226 -30.95 22.12 21.64
CA ARG A 226 -31.92 23.16 22.04
C ARG A 226 -33.16 22.55 22.68
N LYS A 227 -33.72 21.48 22.09
CA LYS A 227 -34.88 20.77 22.67
C LYS A 227 -34.56 20.20 24.05
N THR A 228 -33.43 19.54 24.22
CA THR A 228 -33.00 19.02 25.53
C THR A 228 -32.78 20.14 26.55
N GLN A 229 -32.23 21.28 26.14
CA GLN A 229 -32.04 22.41 27.04
C GLN A 229 -33.39 22.97 27.52
N ILE A 230 -34.37 23.11 26.63
CA ILE A 230 -35.74 23.54 26.98
C ILE A 230 -36.39 22.54 27.94
N ASN A 231 -36.29 21.24 27.66
CA ASN A 231 -36.86 20.21 28.52
C ASN A 231 -36.26 20.21 29.93
N LEU A 232 -34.95 20.43 30.06
CA LEU A 232 -34.29 20.52 31.36
C LEU A 232 -34.72 21.77 32.13
N ILE A 233 -34.82 22.92 31.45
CA ILE A 233 -35.32 24.16 32.08
C ILE A 233 -36.75 23.96 32.58
N ASN A 234 -37.62 23.36 31.76
CA ASN A 234 -39.00 23.06 32.14
C ASN A 234 -39.08 22.04 33.29
N GLY A 235 -38.10 21.15 33.41
CA GLY A 235 -37.95 20.21 34.51
C GLY A 235 -37.39 20.82 35.81
N GLY A 236 -37.28 22.14 35.90
CA GLY A 236 -36.85 22.86 37.11
C GLY A 236 -35.35 23.06 37.26
N TYR A 237 -34.54 22.78 36.21
CA TYR A 237 -33.10 23.03 36.26
C TYR A 237 -32.77 24.51 36.03
N ASP A 238 -31.89 25.05 36.87
CA ASP A 238 -31.37 26.41 36.74
C ASP A 238 -30.58 26.61 35.43
N LYS A 239 -31.05 27.58 34.64
CA LYS A 239 -30.49 27.99 33.34
C LYS A 239 -29.03 28.43 33.42
N GLU A 240 -28.64 29.18 34.45
CA GLU A 240 -27.27 29.67 34.61
C GLU A 240 -26.32 28.52 34.96
N LYS A 241 -26.76 27.61 35.84
CA LYS A 241 -26.01 26.40 36.19
C LYS A 241 -25.79 25.49 34.97
N LEU A 242 -26.81 25.30 34.13
CA LEU A 242 -26.71 24.56 32.87
C LEU A 242 -25.71 25.20 31.90
N LYS A 243 -25.74 26.53 31.77
CA LYS A 243 -24.82 27.28 30.90
C LYS A 243 -23.37 27.10 31.33
N ILE A 244 -23.09 27.19 32.62
CA ILE A 244 -21.75 26.94 33.20
C ILE A 244 -21.29 25.50 32.91
N GLN A 245 -22.16 24.50 33.12
CA GLN A 245 -21.82 23.10 32.87
C GLN A 245 -21.51 22.83 31.39
N ILE A 246 -22.29 23.38 30.46
CA ILE A 246 -22.07 23.28 29.01
C ILE A 246 -20.74 23.94 28.62
N GLN A 247 -20.46 25.11 29.18
CA GLN A 247 -19.19 25.83 28.96
C GLN A 247 -18.01 24.98 29.41
N ASN A 248 -18.10 24.37 30.60
CA ASN A 248 -17.04 23.53 31.16
C ASN A 248 -16.83 22.25 30.35
N THR A 249 -17.89 21.58 29.90
CA THR A 249 -17.76 20.41 29.01
C THR A 249 -17.14 20.79 27.67
N TYR A 250 -17.51 21.94 27.11
CA TYR A 250 -16.93 22.44 25.86
C TYR A 250 -15.43 22.73 26.00
N GLN A 251 -15.00 23.37 27.09
CA GLN A 251 -13.59 23.64 27.35
C GLN A 251 -12.78 22.35 27.55
N LYS A 252 -13.32 21.38 28.30
CA LYS A 252 -12.70 20.04 28.47
C LYS A 252 -12.50 19.35 27.12
N TYR A 253 -13.51 19.38 26.26
CA TYR A 253 -13.42 18.81 24.92
C TYR A 253 -12.41 19.55 24.02
N LYS A 254 -12.38 20.89 24.07
CA LYS A 254 -11.41 21.72 23.34
C LYS A 254 -9.97 21.41 23.76
N ASN A 255 -9.73 21.21 25.06
CA ASN A 255 -8.43 20.81 25.60
C ASN A 255 -8.04 19.40 25.11
N ASN A 256 -8.97 18.45 25.10
CA ASN A 256 -8.73 17.11 24.57
C ASN A 256 -8.36 17.14 23.08
N ILE A 257 -9.00 18.00 22.28
CA ILE A 257 -8.60 18.21 20.88
C ILE A 257 -7.14 18.66 20.83
N LYS A 258 -6.76 19.70 21.59
CA LYS A 258 -5.39 20.22 21.58
C LYS A 258 -4.36 19.14 21.92
N ILE A 259 -4.64 18.31 22.93
CA ILE A 259 -3.78 17.19 23.35
C ILE A 259 -3.67 16.13 22.23
N ASN A 260 -4.79 15.72 21.65
CA ASN A 260 -4.79 14.71 20.59
C ASN A 260 -4.05 15.21 19.34
N ILE A 261 -4.26 16.47 18.96
CA ILE A 261 -3.56 17.09 17.82
C ILE A 261 -2.05 17.12 18.09
N TYR A 262 -1.64 17.50 19.30
CA TYR A 262 -0.24 17.51 19.71
C TYR A 262 0.40 16.12 19.60
N ASN A 263 -0.25 15.09 20.13
CA ASN A 263 0.28 13.72 20.08
C ASN A 263 0.42 13.20 18.64
N ILE A 264 -0.59 13.45 17.78
CA ILE A 264 -0.51 13.03 16.37
C ILE A 264 0.63 13.75 15.65
N LEU A 265 0.80 15.05 15.87
CA LEU A 265 1.89 15.81 15.24
C LEU A 265 3.26 15.37 15.74
N LEU A 266 3.38 15.04 17.03
CA LEU A 266 4.60 14.44 17.57
C LEU A 266 4.93 13.15 16.85
N ASP A 267 4.00 12.20 16.78
CA ASP A 267 4.22 10.90 16.13
C ASP A 267 4.59 11.06 14.65
N GLN A 268 3.98 12.04 13.95
CA GLN A 268 4.28 12.32 12.55
C GLN A 268 5.69 12.88 12.33
N LEU A 269 6.17 13.71 13.26
CA LEU A 269 7.42 14.46 13.12
C LEU A 269 8.62 13.80 13.83
N ASP A 270 8.39 12.84 14.74
CA ASP A 270 9.43 12.10 15.48
C ASP A 270 10.39 11.33 14.55
N TYR A 271 9.98 11.07 13.30
CA TYR A 271 10.78 10.36 12.31
C TYR A 271 11.85 11.22 11.60
N GLN A 272 11.79 12.56 11.71
CA GLN A 272 12.57 13.45 10.84
C GLN A 272 13.51 14.43 11.56
N ILE A 273 13.36 14.69 12.87
CA ILE A 273 14.03 15.82 13.55
C ILE A 273 14.49 15.43 14.96
N ASN A 274 15.66 15.93 15.40
CA ASN A 274 16.18 15.76 16.76
C ASN A 274 15.14 16.10 17.84
N LYS A 275 14.91 15.13 18.74
CA LYS A 275 13.76 14.99 19.65
C LYS A 275 13.51 16.16 20.61
N ILE A 276 14.54 16.93 20.94
CA ILE A 276 14.51 17.95 22.01
C ILE A 276 13.85 19.25 21.54
N ASN A 277 14.14 19.71 20.32
CA ASN A 277 13.59 20.98 19.80
C ASN A 277 12.20 20.84 19.18
N LEU A 278 11.78 19.62 18.84
CA LEU A 278 10.51 19.38 18.16
C LEU A 278 9.29 19.59 19.07
N LYS A 279 9.33 19.03 20.29
CA LYS A 279 8.25 19.16 21.28
C LYS A 279 7.91 20.62 21.57
N PHE A 280 8.93 21.44 21.75
CA PHE A 280 8.76 22.86 22.03
C PHE A 280 8.11 23.59 20.85
N LYS A 281 8.62 23.40 19.62
CA LYS A 281 8.09 24.05 18.42
C LYS A 281 6.63 23.68 18.12
N ILE A 282 6.24 22.42 18.32
CA ILE A 282 4.84 22.01 18.13
C ILE A 282 3.95 22.69 19.18
N LYS A 283 4.36 22.76 20.45
CA LYS A 283 3.60 23.45 21.50
C LYS A 283 3.42 24.93 21.18
N GLU A 284 4.49 25.60 20.78
CA GLU A 284 4.50 27.02 20.42
C GLU A 284 3.62 27.30 19.19
N TYR A 285 3.69 26.44 18.17
CA TYR A 285 2.83 26.57 17.00
C TYR A 285 1.35 26.41 17.37
N LEU A 286 1.01 25.38 18.15
CA LEU A 286 -0.38 25.10 18.54
C LEU A 286 -0.97 26.16 19.49
N SER A 287 -0.15 26.84 20.31
CA SER A 287 -0.62 27.92 21.17
C SER A 287 -1.01 29.18 20.38
N LYS A 288 -0.35 29.45 19.25
CA LYS A 288 -0.66 30.59 18.36
C LYS A 288 -1.92 30.38 17.50
N GLN A 289 -2.46 29.16 17.45
CA GLN A 289 -3.64 28.86 16.63
C GLN A 289 -4.93 29.34 17.30
N LYS A 290 -5.66 30.27 16.65
CA LYS A 290 -7.00 30.69 17.09
C LYS A 290 -7.99 29.52 17.18
N LYS A 291 -7.87 28.54 16.28
CA LYS A 291 -8.75 27.35 16.24
C LYS A 291 -8.00 26.12 15.73
N LEU A 292 -8.15 25.04 16.48
CA LEU A 292 -7.59 23.73 16.16
C LEU A 292 -8.64 22.84 15.51
N GLU A 293 -8.30 22.19 14.39
CA GLU A 293 -9.22 21.38 13.61
C GLU A 293 -8.56 20.08 13.13
N TYR A 294 -9.17 18.92 13.41
CA TYR A 294 -8.67 17.62 12.92
C TYR A 294 -8.55 17.56 11.39
N LYS A 295 -9.38 18.30 10.65
CA LYS A 295 -9.30 18.38 9.19
C LYS A 295 -7.91 18.84 8.71
N LYS A 296 -7.26 19.74 9.47
CA LYS A 296 -5.92 20.25 9.19
C LYS A 296 -4.80 19.26 9.56
N ILE A 297 -5.09 18.24 10.37
CA ILE A 297 -4.20 17.09 10.57
C ILE A 297 -4.31 16.14 9.37
N PHE A 298 -5.54 15.74 9.02
CA PHE A 298 -5.75 14.73 7.98
C PHE A 298 -5.29 15.15 6.57
N ASN A 299 -5.18 16.45 6.31
CA ASN A 299 -4.63 16.98 5.06
C ASN A 299 -3.13 17.33 5.15
N ASN A 300 -2.46 16.96 6.25
CA ASN A 300 -1.06 17.29 6.58
C ASN A 300 -0.73 18.79 6.57
N GLN A 301 -1.73 19.65 6.73
CA GLN A 301 -1.50 21.10 6.70
C GLN A 301 -0.64 21.53 7.90
N TYR A 302 -1.01 21.11 9.11
CA TYR A 302 -0.22 21.42 10.31
C TYR A 302 1.20 20.89 10.22
N TYR A 303 1.37 19.68 9.70
CA TYR A 303 2.69 19.09 9.47
C TYR A 303 3.55 19.98 8.56
N ASN A 304 3.04 20.35 7.39
CA ASN A 304 3.79 21.15 6.41
C ASN A 304 4.10 22.55 6.95
N GLU A 305 3.15 23.19 7.64
CA GLU A 305 3.37 24.51 8.25
C GLU A 305 4.48 24.46 9.31
N ILE A 306 4.50 23.43 10.16
CA ILE A 306 5.54 23.24 11.18
C ILE A 306 6.91 22.95 10.54
N ILE A 307 6.97 22.11 9.50
CA ILE A 307 8.22 21.84 8.77
C ILE A 307 8.75 23.12 8.11
N ASN A 308 7.90 23.87 7.41
CA ASN A 308 8.30 25.13 6.78
C ASN A 308 8.84 26.15 7.80
N LEU A 309 8.25 26.22 9.00
CA LEU A 309 8.74 27.06 10.09
C LEU A 309 10.10 26.59 10.62
N ILE A 310 10.37 25.29 10.63
CA ILE A 310 11.66 24.75 11.05
C ILE A 310 12.73 25.00 9.98
N GLU A 311 12.42 24.76 8.71
CA GLU A 311 13.33 24.98 7.59
C GLU A 311 13.69 26.45 7.41
N SER A 312 12.72 27.37 7.54
CA SER A 312 12.99 28.80 7.44
C SER A 312 13.91 29.30 8.54
N GLN A 313 13.74 28.82 9.77
CA GLN A 313 14.62 29.15 10.90
C GLN A 313 16.05 28.60 10.72
N ASN A 314 16.19 27.40 10.16
CA ASN A 314 17.51 26.81 9.90
C ASN A 314 18.25 27.55 8.77
N ASN A 315 17.54 27.93 7.70
CA ASN A 315 18.12 28.72 6.61
C ASN A 315 18.56 30.12 7.06
N HIS A 316 17.80 30.74 7.97
CA HIS A 316 18.17 32.04 8.54
C HIS A 316 19.41 31.95 9.44
N ARG A 317 19.54 30.88 10.24
CA ARG A 317 20.74 30.62 11.05
C ARG A 317 21.99 30.41 10.19
N ASN A 318 21.88 29.64 9.11
CA ASN A 318 23.02 29.38 8.21
C ASN A 318 23.47 30.63 7.43
N LYS A 319 22.58 31.63 7.25
CA LYS A 319 22.90 32.92 6.63
C LYS A 319 23.54 33.93 7.57
N CYS A 320 23.48 33.72 8.89
CA CYS A 320 24.08 34.60 9.89
C CYS A 320 25.41 34.04 10.45
N ILE A 321 25.82 32.85 10.00
CA ILE A 321 27.07 32.17 10.42
C ILE A 321 28.13 32.20 9.30
N ASN A 322 27.74 32.60 8.09
CA ASN A 322 28.65 33.07 7.03
C ASN A 322 28.59 34.60 6.99
#